data_AF-A0A2K2DM18-F1
#
_entry.id   AF-A0A2K2DM18-F1
#
_cell.length_a   1.000
_cell.length_b   1.000
_cell.length_c   1.000
_cell.angle_alpha   90.00
_cell.angle_beta   90.00
_cell.angle_gamma   90.00
#
_symmetry.space_group_name_H-M   'P 1'
#
loop_
_entity.id
_entity.type
_entity.pdbx_description
1 polymer ?
#
loop_
_entity_poly.entity_id
_entity_poly.type
_entity_poly.pdbx_seq_one_letter_code
_entity_poly.pdbx_strand_id
1 'polypeptide(L)'
;MNDKFQGNMQKYLVDGGSLPREPIPSSVTGRLPTLTELENYALEQWECFLLQLINSSQVERGTSFSSSMMKTFQRGLLSSRDGDAPKLSENGFQFLLMETNVQLWYIMREYISSAEERGVDPTELISFLLELSFHTLGAAYSFNTLTDVQRIAIRDLAELGLVKVQQGIVVVETNFRLYAYSASRLHCEILRLFSRVEYQLPNLIVGAITKESLYGAFDNGITAEQIISFLKQNAHPA
;
A
#
# COMPACT_ATOMS: atom_id res chain seq x y z
N MET A 1 28.77 3.79 -17.61
CA MET A 1 28.86 2.35 -17.26
C MET A 1 28.01 1.61 -18.27
N ASN A 2 28.29 0.35 -18.62
CA ASN A 2 27.54 -0.36 -19.67
C ASN A 2 26.17 -0.81 -19.11
N ASP A 3 25.06 -0.34 -19.69
CA ASP A 3 23.70 -0.62 -19.21
C ASP A 3 23.38 -2.13 -19.15
N LYS A 4 24.00 -2.90 -20.05
CA LYS A 4 23.87 -4.36 -20.08
C LYS A 4 24.63 -5.03 -18.93
N PHE A 5 25.75 -4.43 -18.51
CA PHE A 5 26.54 -4.89 -17.37
C PHE A 5 25.84 -4.55 -16.05
N GLN A 6 25.24 -3.35 -15.95
CA GLN A 6 24.44 -2.94 -14.80
C GLN A 6 23.19 -3.81 -14.65
N GLY A 7 22.48 -4.10 -15.75
CA GLY A 7 21.33 -5.00 -15.75
C GLY A 7 21.68 -6.46 -15.43
N ASN A 8 22.84 -6.95 -15.88
CA ASN A 8 23.30 -8.30 -15.55
C ASN A 8 23.78 -8.42 -14.09
N MET A 9 24.43 -7.38 -13.57
CA MET A 9 24.90 -7.34 -12.17
C MET A 9 23.71 -7.15 -11.21
N GLN A 10 22.71 -6.37 -11.60
CA GLN A 10 21.42 -6.27 -10.92
C GLN A 10 20.70 -7.63 -10.93
N LYS A 11 20.63 -8.33 -12.07
CA LYS A 11 20.08 -9.70 -12.15
C LYS A 11 20.80 -10.68 -11.23
N TYR A 12 22.13 -10.62 -11.18
CA TYR A 12 22.92 -11.59 -10.40
C TYR A 12 22.88 -11.33 -8.89
N LEU A 13 22.70 -10.07 -8.47
CA LEU A 13 22.61 -9.68 -7.07
C LEU A 13 21.19 -9.79 -6.51
N VAL A 14 20.16 -9.69 -7.37
CA VAL A 14 18.75 -9.86 -7.00
C VAL A 14 18.34 -11.34 -7.08
N ASP A 15 18.78 -12.07 -8.12
CA ASP A 15 18.38 -13.46 -8.33
C ASP A 15 19.35 -14.44 -7.68
N GLY A 16 19.43 -14.42 -6.35
CA GLY A 16 19.65 -15.69 -5.61
C GLY A 16 18.68 -16.81 -6.04
N GLY A 17 17.71 -16.53 -6.92
CA GLY A 17 16.95 -17.50 -7.71
C GLY A 17 15.69 -16.95 -8.39
N SER A 18 15.39 -15.64 -8.40
CA SER A 18 14.12 -15.15 -8.98
C SER A 18 14.12 -13.69 -9.43
N LEU A 19 13.75 -13.48 -10.70
CA LEU A 19 13.64 -12.19 -11.39
C LEU A 19 12.85 -11.13 -10.58
N PRO A 20 13.24 -9.84 -10.63
CA PRO A 20 12.44 -8.74 -10.07
C PRO A 20 11.01 -8.77 -10.64
N ARG A 21 10.01 -8.48 -9.80
CA ARG A 21 8.60 -8.47 -10.23
C ARG A 21 8.37 -7.44 -11.33
N GLU A 22 7.72 -7.86 -12.40
CA GLU A 22 7.34 -6.97 -13.49
C GLU A 22 6.15 -6.08 -13.08
N PRO A 23 6.12 -4.82 -13.54
CA PRO A 23 4.97 -3.96 -13.30
C PRO A 23 3.73 -4.50 -14.02
N ILE A 24 2.57 -4.29 -13.42
CA ILE A 24 1.28 -4.66 -14.01
C ILE A 24 1.11 -3.83 -15.30
N PRO A 25 0.77 -4.47 -16.45
CA PRO A 25 0.57 -3.76 -17.69
C PRO A 25 -0.52 -2.70 -17.60
N SER A 26 -0.34 -1.58 -18.32
CA SER A 26 -1.29 -0.46 -18.35
C SER A 26 -2.71 -0.84 -18.80
N SER A 27 -2.85 -1.94 -19.55
CA SER A 27 -4.13 -2.51 -19.97
C SER A 27 -4.95 -3.15 -18.84
N VAL A 28 -4.31 -3.46 -17.72
CA VAL A 28 -4.92 -4.12 -16.54
C VAL A 28 -4.99 -3.15 -15.37
N THR A 29 -4.05 -2.20 -15.27
CA THR A 29 -4.05 -1.22 -14.19
C THR A 29 -5.23 -0.27 -14.25
N GLY A 30 -5.77 0.03 -13.07
CA GLY A 30 -6.65 1.17 -12.77
C GLY A 30 -6.17 2.50 -13.31
N ARG A 31 -6.96 3.55 -13.04
CA ARG A 31 -6.38 4.89 -12.93
C ARG A 31 -5.27 4.81 -11.87
N LEU A 32 -4.02 4.97 -12.34
CA LEU A 32 -2.88 5.09 -11.46
C LEU A 32 -2.80 6.53 -10.92
N PRO A 33 -2.37 6.72 -9.67
CA PRO A 33 -2.05 8.04 -9.17
C PRO A 33 -0.96 8.69 -10.03
N THR A 34 -1.12 9.97 -10.32
CA THR A 34 -0.08 10.80 -10.95
C THR A 34 1.13 10.94 -10.02
N LEU A 35 2.29 11.28 -10.57
CA LEU A 35 3.50 11.52 -9.75
C LEU A 35 3.26 12.57 -8.66
N THR A 36 2.56 13.66 -8.99
CA THR A 36 2.21 14.69 -8.01
C THR A 36 1.27 14.17 -6.91
N GLU A 37 0.30 13.31 -7.24
CA GLU A 37 -0.55 12.66 -6.23
C GLU A 37 0.24 11.71 -5.33
N LEU A 38 1.29 11.05 -5.85
CA LEU A 38 2.20 10.21 -5.05
C LEU A 38 3.10 11.04 -4.15
N GLU A 39 3.65 12.15 -4.65
CA GLU A 39 4.48 13.08 -3.87
C GLU A 39 3.68 13.70 -2.71
N ASN A 40 2.48 14.19 -2.98
CA ASN A 40 1.60 14.73 -1.95
C ASN A 40 1.25 13.67 -0.90
N TYR A 41 0.92 12.45 -1.34
CA TYR A 41 0.67 11.34 -0.43
C TYR A 41 1.89 11.03 0.45
N ALA A 42 3.09 10.97 -0.12
CA ALA A 42 4.31 10.70 0.63
C ALA A 42 4.57 11.79 1.69
N LEU A 43 4.42 13.07 1.33
CA LEU A 43 4.57 14.20 2.24
C LEU A 43 3.54 14.16 3.38
N GLU A 44 2.26 13.95 3.06
CA GLU A 44 1.18 13.85 4.04
C GLU A 44 1.40 12.70 5.02
N GLN A 45 1.76 11.50 4.52
CA GLN A 45 2.04 10.35 5.39
C GLN A 45 3.28 10.58 6.25
N TRP A 46 4.34 11.18 5.71
CA TRP A 46 5.55 11.49 6.46
C TRP A 46 5.27 12.50 7.58
N GLU A 47 4.47 13.54 7.30
CA GLU A 47 4.04 14.50 8.32
C GLU A 47 3.18 13.83 9.40
N CYS A 48 2.22 12.99 9.02
CA CYS A 48 1.45 12.19 9.97
C CYS A 48 2.35 11.31 10.86
N PHE A 49 3.36 10.67 10.26
CA PHE A 49 4.34 9.86 10.99
C PHE A 49 5.10 10.70 12.04
N LEU A 50 5.64 11.87 11.66
CA LEU A 50 6.38 12.73 12.59
C LEU A 50 5.48 13.27 13.70
N LEU A 51 4.24 13.66 13.38
CA LEU A 51 3.26 14.12 14.35
C LEU A 51 2.88 13.03 15.36
N GLN A 52 2.75 11.78 14.92
CA GLN A 52 2.51 10.65 15.81
C GLN A 52 3.71 10.36 16.72
N LEU A 53 4.94 10.55 16.22
CA LEU A 53 6.15 10.42 17.03
C LEU A 53 6.21 11.49 18.14
N ILE A 54 5.81 12.73 17.83
CA ILE A 54 5.72 13.85 18.80
C ILE A 54 4.60 13.60 19.82
N ASN A 55 3.44 13.16 19.34
CA ASN A 55 2.23 12.95 20.15
C ASN A 55 2.08 11.51 20.66
N SER A 56 3.19 10.78 20.80
CA SER A 56 3.18 9.35 21.17
C SER A 56 2.50 9.04 22.51
N SER A 57 2.33 10.06 23.37
CA SER A 57 1.65 9.99 24.67
C SER A 57 0.16 10.35 24.63
N GLN A 58 -0.32 10.98 23.55
CA GLN A 58 -1.66 11.54 23.39
C GLN A 58 -2.49 10.72 22.38
N VAL A 59 -2.57 9.40 22.56
CA VAL A 59 -3.32 8.51 21.66
C VAL A 59 -4.83 8.69 21.87
N GLU A 60 -5.38 9.84 21.49
CA GLU A 60 -6.80 10.01 21.29
C GLU A 60 -7.17 9.62 19.86
N ARG A 61 -7.62 8.36 19.71
CA ARG A 61 -8.45 7.79 18.63
C ARG A 61 -8.25 8.38 17.22
N GLY A 62 -7.45 7.72 16.39
CA GLY A 62 -7.59 7.87 14.94
C GLY A 62 -6.66 6.97 14.11
N THR A 63 -5.37 7.06 14.35
CA THR A 63 -4.35 6.31 13.59
C THR A 63 -3.16 6.09 14.52
N SER A 64 -3.03 4.87 15.04
CA SER A 64 -1.82 4.43 15.74
C SER A 64 -0.97 3.69 14.73
N PHE A 65 0.36 3.84 14.81
CA PHE A 65 1.28 2.93 14.13
C PHE A 65 0.90 1.48 14.39
N SER A 66 1.23 0.61 13.43
CA SER A 66 1.22 -0.82 13.67
C SER A 66 2.02 -1.14 14.94
N SER A 67 1.58 -2.13 15.71
CA SER A 67 2.28 -2.53 16.93
C SER A 67 3.74 -2.92 16.66
N SER A 68 4.02 -3.42 15.45
CA SER A 68 5.36 -3.76 14.94
C SER A 68 6.23 -2.51 14.70
N MET A 69 5.67 -1.48 14.08
CA MET A 69 6.37 -0.21 13.83
C MET A 69 6.66 0.53 15.13
N MET A 70 5.68 0.58 16.04
CA MET A 70 5.85 1.21 17.34
C MET A 70 7.00 0.58 18.15
N LYS A 71 7.09 -0.76 18.16
CA LYS A 71 8.19 -1.49 18.81
C LYS A 71 9.56 -1.16 18.22
N THR A 72 9.62 -0.98 16.89
CA THR A 72 10.86 -0.59 16.21
C THR A 72 11.34 0.78 16.71
N PHE A 73 10.43 1.74 16.87
CA PHE A 73 10.78 3.10 17.31
C PHE A 73 11.05 3.25 18.81
N GLN A 74 10.53 2.34 19.64
CA GLN A 74 10.85 2.27 21.08
C GLN A 74 12.32 1.93 21.37
N ARG A 75 13.11 1.52 20.38
CA ARG A 75 14.55 1.21 20.54
C ARG A 75 15.47 2.42 20.53
N GLY A 76 14.94 3.61 20.25
CA GLY A 76 15.76 4.82 20.25
C GLY A 76 14.98 6.10 20.17
N LEU A 77 13.90 6.15 19.38
CA LEU A 77 13.13 7.39 19.16
C LEU A 77 12.13 7.67 20.29
N LEU A 78 11.58 6.62 20.87
CA LEU A 78 10.64 6.71 21.99
C LEU A 78 11.26 6.09 23.24
N SER A 79 11.06 6.75 24.37
CA SER A 79 11.37 6.24 25.70
C SER A 79 10.09 5.75 26.36
N SER A 80 10.12 4.54 26.90
CA SER A 80 9.07 4.02 27.78
C SER A 80 9.73 3.75 29.13
N ARG A 81 9.34 4.53 30.14
CA ARG A 81 9.69 4.25 31.54
C ARG A 81 8.55 3.42 32.13
N ASP A 82 8.86 2.44 32.98
CA ASP A 82 7.91 1.45 33.52
C ASP A 82 6.52 2.05 33.82
N GLY A 83 5.54 1.63 33.02
CA GLY A 83 4.12 1.97 33.18
C GLY A 83 3.64 3.30 32.60
N ASP A 84 4.53 4.15 32.05
CA ASP A 84 4.16 5.43 31.42
C ASP A 84 3.99 5.28 29.90
N ALA A 85 3.15 6.13 29.33
CA ALA A 85 2.95 6.18 27.88
C ALA A 85 4.29 6.51 27.18
N PRO A 86 4.58 5.93 26.01
CA PRO A 86 5.81 6.21 25.26
C PRO A 86 5.94 7.72 25.02
N LYS A 87 7.10 8.29 25.32
CA LYS A 87 7.41 9.72 25.10
C LYS A 87 8.63 9.86 24.22
N LEU A 88 8.66 10.90 23.40
CA LEU A 88 9.81 11.23 22.58
C LEU A 88 11.09 11.28 23.43
N SER A 89 12.11 10.55 23.01
CA SER A 89 13.42 10.54 23.67
C SER A 89 14.29 11.71 23.18
N GLU A 90 15.47 11.90 23.78
CA GLU A 90 16.47 12.86 23.27
C GLU A 90 16.90 12.53 21.83
N ASN A 91 17.17 11.25 21.55
CA ASN A 91 17.47 10.77 20.20
C ASN A 91 16.28 10.92 19.26
N GLY A 92 15.05 10.78 19.76
CA GLY A 92 13.82 11.06 19.03
C GLY A 92 13.73 12.52 18.60
N PHE A 93 14.08 13.45 19.49
CA PHE A 93 14.12 14.87 19.16
C PHE A 93 15.23 15.18 18.16
N GLN A 94 16.42 14.61 18.32
CA GLN A 94 17.50 14.74 17.32
C GLN A 94 17.08 14.22 15.95
N PHE A 95 16.40 13.07 15.90
CA PHE A 95 15.86 12.51 14.67
C PHE A 95 14.92 13.50 13.95
N LEU A 96 14.02 14.19 14.67
CA LEU A 96 13.13 15.20 14.08
C LEU A 96 13.87 16.37 13.42
N LEU A 97 15.10 16.66 13.84
CA LEU A 97 15.92 17.76 13.31
C LEU A 97 16.78 17.36 12.11
N MET A 98 16.84 16.08 11.77
CA MET A 98 17.65 15.58 10.65
C MET A 98 16.99 15.86 9.31
N GLU A 99 17.80 15.88 8.24
CA GLU A 99 17.28 15.86 6.87
C GLU A 99 16.53 14.54 6.57
N THR A 100 15.54 14.59 5.69
CA THR A 100 14.64 13.46 5.39
C THR A 100 15.38 12.20 4.94
N ASN A 101 16.45 12.33 4.14
CA ASN A 101 17.28 11.21 3.73
C ASN A 101 17.96 10.50 4.93
N VAL A 102 18.45 11.27 5.90
CA VAL A 102 19.08 10.73 7.11
C VAL A 102 18.04 10.05 8.00
N GLN A 103 16.85 10.66 8.13
CA GLN A 103 15.71 10.05 8.82
C GLN A 103 15.34 8.71 8.20
N LEU A 104 15.22 8.63 6.88
CA LEU A 104 14.91 7.39 6.16
C LEU A 104 15.96 6.30 6.41
N TRP A 105 17.25 6.64 6.31
CA TRP A 105 18.31 5.68 6.60
C TRP A 105 18.26 5.15 8.04
N TYR A 106 17.98 6.03 9.00
CA TYR A 106 17.80 5.65 10.40
C TYR A 106 16.64 4.65 10.54
N ILE A 107 15.47 4.96 9.97
CA ILE A 107 14.29 4.08 10.03
C ILE A 107 14.59 2.73 9.38
N MET A 108 15.19 2.70 8.18
CA MET A 108 15.50 1.46 7.47
C MET A 108 16.47 0.59 8.28
N ARG A 109 17.49 1.20 8.88
CA ARG A 109 18.45 0.50 9.75
C ARG A 109 17.76 -0.13 10.96
N GLU A 110 16.93 0.64 11.68
CA GLU A 110 16.21 0.13 12.84
C GLU A 110 15.18 -0.93 12.46
N TYR A 111 14.50 -0.76 11.33
CA TYR A 111 13.54 -1.73 10.81
C TYR A 111 14.20 -3.07 10.48
N ILE A 112 15.36 -3.07 9.81
CA ILE A 112 16.13 -4.29 9.55
C ILE A 112 16.65 -4.90 10.85
N SER A 113 17.17 -4.06 11.76
CA SER A 113 17.72 -4.53 13.05
C SER A 113 16.66 -5.13 13.97
N SER A 114 15.39 -4.75 13.82
CA SER A 114 14.25 -5.30 14.58
C SER A 114 13.61 -6.53 13.91
N ALA A 115 14.14 -7.01 12.78
CA ALA A 115 13.54 -8.12 12.03
C ALA A 115 13.60 -9.45 12.80
N GLU A 116 14.73 -9.77 13.43
CA GLU A 116 14.93 -11.05 14.14
C GLU A 116 13.92 -11.24 15.29
N GLU A 117 13.55 -10.16 15.97
CA GLU A 117 12.58 -10.17 17.08
C GLU A 117 11.15 -10.40 16.62
N ARG A 118 10.90 -10.15 15.34
CA ARG A 118 9.65 -10.47 14.67
C ARG A 118 9.69 -11.86 14.04
N GLY A 119 10.79 -12.59 14.20
CA GLY A 119 11.01 -13.90 13.58
C GLY A 119 11.25 -13.83 12.07
N VAL A 120 11.70 -12.68 11.56
CA VAL A 120 11.98 -12.44 10.14
C VAL A 120 13.49 -12.47 9.92
N ASP A 121 13.96 -13.20 8.89
CA ASP A 121 15.36 -13.20 8.48
C ASP A 121 15.72 -11.81 7.91
N PRO A 122 16.70 -11.09 8.52
CA PRO A 122 17.16 -9.80 8.00
C PRO A 122 17.60 -9.86 6.54
N THR A 123 18.14 -11.00 6.09
CA THR A 123 18.61 -11.20 4.71
C THR A 123 17.45 -11.21 3.71
N GLU A 124 16.34 -11.88 4.05
CA GLU A 124 15.11 -11.87 3.24
C GLU A 124 14.55 -10.45 3.13
N LEU A 125 14.53 -9.73 4.26
CA LEU A 125 14.04 -8.35 4.30
C LEU A 125 14.94 -7.40 3.49
N ILE A 126 16.27 -7.48 3.63
CA ILE A 126 17.21 -6.67 2.83
C ILE A 126 17.04 -6.96 1.34
N SER A 127 16.93 -8.23 0.96
CA SER A 127 16.72 -8.63 -0.43
C SER A 127 15.44 -8.00 -0.99
N PHE A 128 14.37 -8.00 -0.21
CA PHE A 128 13.10 -7.39 -0.60
C PHE A 128 13.18 -5.85 -0.66
N LEU A 129 13.81 -5.18 0.30
CA LEU A 129 13.98 -3.73 0.27
C LEU A 129 14.84 -3.28 -0.92
N LEU A 130 15.85 -4.08 -1.27
CA LEU A 130 16.66 -3.89 -2.47
C LEU A 130 15.82 -4.09 -3.74
N GLU A 131 14.97 -5.13 -3.79
CA GLU A 131 14.02 -5.35 -4.88
C GLU A 131 13.13 -4.10 -5.09
N LEU A 132 12.56 -3.56 -4.01
CA LEU A 132 11.74 -2.33 -4.05
C LEU A 132 12.51 -1.12 -4.57
N SER A 133 13.80 -1.01 -4.24
CA SER A 133 14.65 0.10 -4.73
C SER A 133 14.80 0.13 -6.25
N PHE A 134 14.55 -1.00 -6.93
CA PHE A 134 14.59 -1.11 -8.39
C PHE A 134 13.23 -0.92 -9.06
N HIS A 135 12.15 -0.74 -8.30
CA HIS A 135 10.84 -0.49 -8.87
C HIS A 135 10.78 0.90 -9.51
N THR A 136 10.12 0.98 -10.67
CA THR A 136 9.85 2.25 -11.36
C THR A 136 8.76 3.04 -10.63
N LEU A 137 9.05 4.29 -10.27
CA LEU A 137 8.09 5.20 -9.64
C LEU A 137 6.85 5.39 -10.52
N GLY A 138 5.66 5.32 -9.91
CA GLY A 138 4.38 5.48 -10.60
C GLY A 138 3.85 4.23 -11.30
N ALA A 139 4.62 3.14 -11.36
CA ALA A 139 4.13 1.85 -11.83
C ALA A 139 3.43 1.07 -10.72
N ALA A 140 2.43 0.25 -11.09
CA ALA A 140 1.75 -0.64 -10.15
C ALA A 140 2.37 -2.04 -10.17
N TYR A 141 2.42 -2.67 -9.00
CA TYR A 141 2.98 -4.01 -8.81
C TYR A 141 1.99 -4.89 -8.05
N SER A 142 2.02 -6.19 -8.33
CA SER A 142 1.06 -7.13 -7.75
C SER A 142 1.34 -7.36 -6.26
N PHE A 143 0.31 -7.13 -5.43
CA PHE A 143 0.36 -7.44 -4.01
C PHE A 143 0.23 -8.95 -3.73
N ASN A 144 -0.31 -9.72 -4.67
CA ASN A 144 -0.69 -11.13 -4.44
C ASN A 144 0.53 -12.05 -4.46
N THR A 145 1.56 -11.67 -5.21
CA THR A 145 2.82 -12.41 -5.32
C THR A 145 3.75 -12.23 -4.13
N LEU A 146 3.36 -11.41 -3.14
CA LEU A 146 4.16 -11.14 -1.94
C LEU A 146 3.98 -12.24 -0.89
N THR A 147 5.08 -12.65 -0.26
CA THR A 147 5.05 -13.48 0.95
C THR A 147 4.43 -12.72 2.12
N ASP A 148 4.01 -13.40 3.19
CA ASP A 148 3.41 -12.74 4.36
C ASP A 148 4.36 -11.71 4.98
N VAL A 149 5.66 -12.03 5.04
CA VAL A 149 6.72 -11.11 5.50
C VAL A 149 6.77 -9.85 4.63
N GLN A 150 6.78 -10.03 3.30
CA GLN A 150 6.81 -8.92 2.35
C GLN A 150 5.54 -8.05 2.44
N ARG A 151 4.37 -8.65 2.65
CA ARG A 151 3.10 -7.92 2.84
C ARG A 151 3.11 -7.07 4.10
N ILE A 152 3.69 -7.57 5.20
CA ILE A 152 3.87 -6.81 6.43
C ILE A 152 4.82 -5.63 6.16
N ALA A 153 5.95 -5.87 5.50
CA ALA A 153 6.89 -4.81 5.14
C ALA A 153 6.26 -3.72 4.27
N ILE A 154 5.45 -4.07 3.26
CA ILE A 154 4.74 -3.08 2.45
C ILE A 154 3.74 -2.26 3.27
N ARG A 155 3.03 -2.87 4.22
CA ARG A 155 2.10 -2.14 5.10
C ARG A 155 2.85 -1.14 5.98
N ASP A 156 3.95 -1.58 6.60
CA ASP A 156 4.79 -0.73 7.43
C ASP A 156 5.41 0.43 6.60
N LEU A 157 5.92 0.15 5.40
CA LEU A 157 6.44 1.17 4.48
C LEU A 157 5.34 2.13 3.98
N ALA A 158 4.09 1.67 3.88
CA ALA A 158 2.96 2.52 3.51
C ALA A 158 2.56 3.49 4.63
N GLU A 159 2.68 3.08 5.90
CA GLU A 159 2.52 3.98 7.06
C GLU A 159 3.57 5.11 7.06
N LEU A 160 4.74 4.87 6.45
CA LEU A 160 5.79 5.87 6.26
C LEU A 160 5.63 6.70 4.97
N GLY A 161 4.64 6.41 4.13
CA GLY A 161 4.47 7.07 2.83
C GLY A 161 5.47 6.63 1.74
N LEU A 162 6.25 5.57 1.98
CA LEU A 162 7.24 5.06 1.03
C LEU A 162 6.62 4.19 -0.07
N VAL A 163 5.47 3.59 0.21
CA VAL A 163 4.69 2.81 -0.75
C VAL A 163 3.22 3.21 -0.64
N LYS A 164 2.56 3.43 -1.77
CA LYS A 164 1.11 3.63 -1.80
C LYS A 164 0.40 2.32 -2.15
N VAL A 165 -0.33 1.75 -1.20
CA VAL A 165 -1.16 0.56 -1.45
C VAL A 165 -2.48 0.99 -2.06
N GLN A 166 -2.76 0.53 -3.29
CA GLN A 166 -4.05 0.75 -3.95
C GLN A 166 -4.99 -0.41 -3.61
N GLN A 167 -6.07 -0.13 -2.87
CA GLN A 167 -7.09 -1.13 -2.57
C GLN A 167 -8.00 -1.31 -3.79
N GLY A 168 -8.08 -2.54 -4.29
CA GLY A 168 -9.14 -2.95 -5.22
C GLY A 168 -10.46 -3.08 -4.47
N ILE A 169 -11.54 -2.59 -5.06
CA ILE A 169 -12.82 -2.32 -4.40
C ILE A 169 -13.88 -3.37 -4.76
N VAL A 170 -13.74 -4.08 -5.88
CA VAL A 170 -14.81 -4.86 -6.52
C VAL A 170 -14.40 -6.31 -6.72
N VAL A 171 -15.19 -7.25 -6.22
CA VAL A 171 -15.09 -8.69 -6.49
C VAL A 171 -16.28 -9.07 -7.38
N VAL A 172 -16.01 -9.78 -8.48
CA VAL A 172 -17.06 -10.33 -9.35
C VAL A 172 -16.93 -11.84 -9.36
N GLU A 173 -18.00 -12.55 -9.03
CA GLU A 173 -18.08 -14.00 -9.05
C GLU A 173 -18.51 -14.54 -10.43
N THR A 174 -18.29 -15.84 -10.67
CA THR A 174 -18.69 -16.54 -11.90
C THR A 174 -20.22 -16.62 -12.11
N ASN A 175 -21.00 -16.37 -11.06
CA ASN A 175 -22.47 -16.31 -11.09
C ASN A 175 -23.00 -14.89 -11.35
N PHE A 176 -22.15 -13.96 -11.79
CA PHE A 176 -22.45 -12.54 -12.02
C PHE A 176 -22.81 -11.72 -10.78
N ARG A 177 -22.56 -12.25 -9.57
CA ARG A 177 -22.63 -11.45 -8.35
C ARG A 177 -21.43 -10.53 -8.24
N LEU A 178 -21.70 -9.33 -7.76
CA LEU A 178 -20.74 -8.27 -7.54
C LEU A 178 -20.76 -7.88 -6.07
N TYR A 179 -19.57 -7.86 -5.47
CA TYR A 179 -19.34 -7.40 -4.10
C TYR A 179 -18.37 -6.24 -4.15
N ALA A 180 -18.80 -5.05 -3.71
CA ALA A 180 -17.95 -3.87 -3.71
C ALA A 180 -17.74 -3.32 -2.29
N TYR A 181 -16.50 -3.28 -1.84
CA TYR A 181 -16.08 -2.78 -0.54
C TYR A 181 -15.72 -1.29 -0.63
N SER A 182 -16.74 -0.43 -0.69
CA SER A 182 -16.56 1.02 -0.83
C SER A 182 -17.52 1.79 0.07
N ALA A 183 -16.99 2.78 0.80
CA ALA A 183 -17.78 3.83 1.45
C ALA A 183 -18.05 5.02 0.51
N SER A 184 -17.41 5.06 -0.66
CA SER A 184 -17.57 6.16 -1.62
C SER A 184 -18.92 6.09 -2.33
N ARG A 185 -19.77 7.10 -2.10
CA ARG A 185 -21.06 7.27 -2.78
C ARG A 185 -20.91 7.27 -4.31
N LEU A 186 -19.82 7.84 -4.83
CA LEU A 186 -19.55 7.86 -6.27
C LEU A 186 -19.40 6.45 -6.84
N HIS A 187 -18.61 5.58 -6.17
CA HIS A 187 -18.47 4.18 -6.61
C HIS A 187 -19.80 3.43 -6.56
N CYS A 188 -20.64 3.72 -5.55
CA CYS A 188 -21.98 3.16 -5.48
C CYS A 188 -22.82 3.53 -6.70
N GLU A 189 -22.85 4.82 -7.07
CA GLU A 189 -23.64 5.29 -8.20
C GLU A 189 -23.11 4.76 -9.54
N ILE A 190 -21.79 4.68 -9.72
CA ILE A 190 -21.20 4.08 -10.94
C ILE A 190 -21.61 2.62 -11.08
N LEU A 191 -21.54 1.83 -10.00
CA LEU A 191 -21.97 0.42 -10.02
C LEU A 191 -23.47 0.29 -10.37
N ARG A 192 -24.33 1.21 -9.92
CA ARG A 192 -25.77 1.22 -10.25
C ARG A 192 -26.05 1.44 -11.73
N LEU A 193 -25.14 2.05 -12.49
CA LEU A 193 -25.33 2.28 -13.92
C LEU A 193 -25.38 0.97 -14.73
N PHE A 194 -24.73 -0.10 -14.26
CA PHE A 194 -24.63 -1.35 -15.01
C PHE A 194 -24.91 -2.62 -14.18
N SER A 195 -25.19 -2.49 -12.89
CA SER A 195 -25.54 -3.61 -12.00
C SER A 195 -26.80 -3.31 -11.20
N ARG A 196 -27.56 -4.36 -10.89
CA ARG A 196 -28.70 -4.28 -9.98
C ARG A 196 -28.19 -4.43 -8.54
N VAL A 197 -28.27 -3.36 -7.75
CA VAL A 197 -27.94 -3.41 -6.32
C VAL A 197 -29.04 -4.17 -5.58
N GLU A 198 -28.67 -5.24 -4.89
CA GLU A 198 -29.59 -6.08 -4.11
C GLU A 198 -29.68 -5.58 -2.67
N TYR A 199 -28.55 -5.24 -2.05
CA TYR A 199 -28.50 -4.59 -0.74
C TYR A 199 -27.21 -3.79 -0.53
N GLN A 200 -27.27 -2.81 0.36
CA GLN A 200 -26.16 -1.91 0.68
C GLN A 200 -25.99 -1.77 2.20
N LEU A 201 -24.77 -2.01 2.66
CA LEU A 201 -24.28 -1.77 4.02
C LEU A 201 -23.28 -0.60 4.00
N PRO A 202 -22.87 -0.04 5.16
CA PRO A 202 -22.02 1.16 5.21
C PRO A 202 -20.73 1.08 4.37
N ASN A 203 -20.11 -0.09 4.28
CA ASN A 203 -18.85 -0.32 3.54
C ASN A 203 -18.92 -1.48 2.54
N LEU A 204 -20.12 -1.98 2.22
CA LEU A 204 -20.30 -3.12 1.32
C LEU A 204 -21.56 -2.94 0.47
N ILE A 205 -21.40 -3.12 -0.83
CA ILE A 205 -22.49 -3.17 -1.79
C ILE A 205 -22.53 -4.57 -2.36
N VAL A 206 -23.71 -5.17 -2.37
CA VAL A 206 -23.94 -6.44 -3.04
C VAL A 206 -24.93 -6.22 -4.17
N GLY A 207 -24.52 -6.64 -5.35
CA GLY A 207 -25.31 -6.51 -6.56
C GLY A 207 -25.15 -7.70 -7.49
N ALA A 208 -25.90 -7.67 -8.58
CA ALA A 208 -25.81 -8.65 -9.66
C ALA A 208 -25.78 -7.93 -11.00
N ILE A 209 -24.93 -8.38 -11.91
CA ILE A 209 -24.96 -7.94 -13.30
C ILE A 209 -26.01 -8.79 -14.01
N THR A 210 -27.12 -8.19 -14.41
CA THR A 210 -28.21 -8.87 -15.12
C THR A 210 -28.28 -8.40 -16.56
N LYS A 211 -29.02 -9.14 -17.39
CA LYS A 211 -29.27 -8.75 -18.78
C LYS A 211 -29.90 -7.35 -18.81
N GLU A 212 -30.91 -7.12 -17.99
CA GLU A 212 -31.65 -5.86 -17.89
C GLU A 212 -30.76 -4.69 -17.46
N SER A 213 -29.87 -4.88 -16.49
CA SER A 213 -28.96 -3.82 -16.05
C SER A 213 -27.95 -3.45 -17.13
N LEU A 214 -27.48 -4.42 -17.91
CA LEU A 214 -26.56 -4.17 -19.03
C LEU A 214 -27.25 -3.46 -20.20
N TYR A 215 -28.45 -3.87 -20.61
CA TYR A 215 -29.20 -3.15 -21.66
C TYR A 215 -29.49 -1.71 -21.23
N GLY A 216 -29.90 -1.49 -19.97
CA GLY A 216 -30.07 -0.14 -19.43
C GLY A 216 -28.78 0.69 -19.50
N ALA A 217 -27.62 0.10 -19.21
CA ALA A 217 -26.33 0.79 -19.36
C ALA A 217 -26.05 1.14 -20.83
N PHE A 218 -26.31 0.21 -21.75
CA PHE A 218 -26.04 0.37 -23.18
C PHE A 218 -26.93 1.44 -23.82
N ASP A 219 -28.21 1.51 -23.44
CA ASP A 219 -29.14 2.54 -23.89
C ASP A 219 -28.71 3.94 -23.41
N ASN A 220 -27.99 4.02 -22.28
CA ASN A 220 -27.38 5.25 -21.77
C ASN A 220 -25.99 5.54 -22.37
N GLY A 221 -25.57 4.79 -23.40
CA GLY A 221 -24.30 5.00 -24.10
C GLY A 221 -23.07 4.46 -23.38
N ILE A 222 -23.24 3.67 -22.32
CA ILE A 222 -22.14 3.00 -21.63
C ILE A 222 -21.80 1.73 -22.41
N THR A 223 -20.55 1.54 -22.79
CA THR A 223 -20.12 0.38 -23.58
C THR A 223 -19.68 -0.79 -22.70
N ALA A 224 -19.75 -2.02 -23.24
CA ALA A 224 -19.23 -3.20 -22.56
C ALA A 224 -17.73 -3.07 -22.21
N GLU A 225 -16.93 -2.46 -23.08
CA GLU A 225 -15.51 -2.20 -22.82
C GLU A 225 -15.29 -1.29 -21.61
N GLN A 226 -16.09 -0.23 -21.46
CA GLN A 226 -16.03 0.66 -20.31
C GLN A 226 -16.39 -0.06 -19.01
N ILE A 227 -17.41 -0.92 -19.02
CA ILE A 227 -17.80 -1.72 -17.86
C ILE A 227 -16.69 -2.71 -17.48
N ILE A 228 -16.17 -3.45 -18.45
CA ILE A 228 -15.07 -4.42 -18.23
C ILE A 228 -13.83 -3.70 -17.71
N SER A 229 -13.49 -2.55 -18.29
CA SER A 229 -12.37 -1.72 -17.84
C SER A 229 -12.60 -1.32 -16.39
N PHE A 230 -13.75 -0.74 -16.04
CA PHE A 230 -14.04 -0.35 -14.66
C PHE A 230 -13.91 -1.52 -13.67
N LEU A 231 -14.44 -2.69 -14.00
CA LEU A 231 -14.37 -3.87 -13.15
C LEU A 231 -12.93 -4.36 -12.96
N LYS A 232 -12.12 -4.40 -14.02
CA LYS A 232 -10.68 -4.76 -13.93
C LYS A 232 -9.89 -3.77 -13.10
N GLN A 233 -10.12 -2.48 -13.35
CA GLN A 233 -9.44 -1.38 -12.68
C GLN A 233 -9.69 -1.34 -11.17
N ASN A 234 -10.90 -1.76 -10.76
CA ASN A 234 -11.30 -1.79 -9.36
C ASN A 234 -11.33 -3.21 -8.81
N ALA A 235 -10.83 -4.22 -9.53
CA ALA A 235 -10.88 -5.60 -9.07
C ALA A 235 -10.09 -5.73 -7.76
N HIS A 236 -10.69 -6.38 -6.76
CA HIS A 236 -9.91 -6.81 -5.61
C HIS A 236 -8.84 -7.80 -6.11
N PRO A 237 -7.57 -7.62 -5.72
CA PRO A 237 -6.53 -8.59 -6.06
C PRO A 237 -6.94 -9.98 -5.52
N ALA A 238 -6.98 -10.98 -6.39
CA ALA A 238 -7.35 -12.36 -6.04
C ALA A 238 -6.27 -13.06 -5.21
#